data_AF-X0X1M6-F1
#
_entry.id   AF-X0X1M6-F1
#
_cell.length_a   1.000
_cell.length_b   1.000
_cell.length_c   1.000
_cell.angle_alpha   90.00
_cell.angle_beta   90.00
_cell.angle_gamma   90.00
#
_symmetry.space_group_name_H-M   'P 1'
#
loop_
_entity.id
_entity.type
_entity.pdbx_description
1 polymer ?
#
loop_
_entity_poly.entity_id
_entity_poly.type
_entity_poly.pdbx_seq_one_letter_code
_entity_poly.pdbx_strand_id
1 'polypeptide(L)'
;LDMGEQIKIVDLAKNLITLSGLELGENISIEFIGLRPGEKLYEETLHNVERDKATKHDKIYITQPDDFEPRQLRRDIKELEKLANVMAGERIVEKMKEMVPNFKESKR
;
A
#
# COMPACT_ATOMS: atom_id res chain seq x y z
N LEU A 1 -9.08 -3.60 10.79
CA LEU A 1 -10.35 -2.97 10.32
C LEU A 1 -10.87 -3.83 9.20
N ASP A 2 -12.00 -4.52 9.38
CA ASP A 2 -12.57 -5.46 8.39
C ASP A 2 -13.04 -4.72 7.15
N MET A 3 -12.33 -4.97 6.04
CA MET A 3 -12.58 -4.38 4.73
C MET A 3 -13.44 -5.29 3.83
N GLY A 4 -13.83 -6.47 4.31
CA GLY A 4 -14.57 -7.45 3.53
C GLY A 4 -13.75 -8.08 2.41
N GLU A 5 -14.44 -8.51 1.36
CA GLU A 5 -13.82 -9.22 0.24
C GLU A 5 -13.02 -8.29 -0.67
N GLN A 6 -11.90 -8.80 -1.18
CA GLN A 6 -11.08 -8.07 -2.15
C GLN A 6 -11.83 -7.93 -3.48
N ILE A 7 -11.86 -6.71 -4.01
CA ILE A 7 -12.54 -6.40 -5.27
C ILE A 7 -11.50 -6.28 -6.39
N LYS A 8 -11.80 -6.86 -7.56
CA LYS A 8 -10.98 -6.70 -8.76
C LYS A 8 -11.26 -5.34 -9.42
N ILE A 9 -10.20 -4.58 -9.69
CA ILE A 9 -10.29 -3.26 -10.34
C ILE A 9 -10.96 -3.33 -11.72
N VAL A 10 -10.74 -4.41 -12.48
CA VAL A 10 -11.38 -4.60 -13.79
C VAL A 10 -12.90 -4.72 -13.67
N ASP A 11 -13.40 -5.39 -12.63
CA ASP A 11 -14.85 -5.56 -12.44
C ASP A 11 -15.48 -4.25 -11.97
N LEU A 12 -14.77 -3.49 -11.13
CA LEU A 12 -15.16 -2.13 -10.77
C LEU A 12 -15.27 -1.23 -12.01
N ALA A 13 -14.28 -1.26 -12.91
CA ALA A 13 -14.28 -0.45 -14.13
C ALA A 13 -15.47 -0.80 -15.04
N LYS A 14 -15.74 -2.10 -15.25
CA LYS A 14 -16.92 -2.57 -16.01
C LYS A 14 -18.22 -2.07 -15.39
N ASN A 15 -18.36 -2.21 -14.06
CA ASN A 15 -19.55 -1.76 -13.34
C ASN A 15 -19.76 -0.25 -13.50
N LEU A 16 -18.70 0.56 -13.44
CA LEU A 16 -18.80 2.01 -13.62
C LEU A 16 -19.27 2.38 -15.04
N ILE A 17 -18.79 1.69 -16.07
CA ILE A 17 -19.21 1.90 -17.46
C ILE A 17 -20.72 1.61 -17.61
N THR A 18 -21.15 0.43 -17.14
CA THR A 18 -22.57 0.03 -17.20
C THR A 18 -23.48 0.96 -16.40
N LEU A 19 -23.07 1.35 -15.18
CA LEU A 19 -23.83 2.28 -14.34
C LEU A 19 -23.94 3.69 -14.94
N SER A 20 -23.04 4.04 -15.86
CA SER A 20 -23.08 5.31 -16.61
C SER A 20 -23.98 5.24 -17.84
N GLY A 21 -24.65 4.10 -18.10
CA GLY A 21 -25.50 3.90 -19.28
C GLY A 21 -24.71 3.69 -20.57
N LEU A 22 -23.45 3.29 -20.48
CA LEU A 22 -22.56 3.07 -21.61
C LEU A 22 -22.27 1.58 -21.79
N GLU A 23 -22.00 1.18 -23.03
CA GLU A 23 -21.69 -0.19 -23.41
C GLU A 23 -20.18 -0.41 -23.56
N LEU A 24 -19.68 -1.44 -22.89
CA LEU A 24 -18.29 -1.86 -22.95
C LEU A 24 -17.97 -2.42 -24.34
N GLY A 25 -16.94 -1.89 -24.98
CA GLY A 25 -16.52 -2.26 -26.33
C GLY A 25 -17.16 -1.45 -27.44
N GLU A 26 -18.30 -0.79 -27.19
CA GLU A 26 -18.92 0.13 -28.15
C GLU A 26 -18.64 1.59 -27.82
N ASN A 27 -18.94 2.02 -26.60
CA ASN A 27 -18.72 3.40 -26.17
C ASN A 27 -17.36 3.59 -25.50
N ILE A 28 -16.93 2.60 -24.70
CA ILE A 28 -15.68 2.64 -23.94
C ILE A 28 -15.01 1.27 -23.99
N SER A 29 -13.72 1.22 -24.34
CA SER A 29 -12.87 0.03 -24.24
C SER A 29 -12.03 0.04 -22.95
N ILE A 30 -11.62 -1.14 -22.48
CA ILE A 30 -10.65 -1.28 -21.38
C ILE A 30 -9.34 -1.78 -21.97
N GLU A 31 -8.26 -1.03 -21.75
CA GLU A 31 -6.91 -1.41 -22.13
C GLU A 31 -6.06 -1.70 -20.89
N PHE A 32 -5.28 -2.78 -20.93
CA PHE A 32 -4.36 -3.15 -19.86
C PHE A 32 -2.97 -2.64 -20.17
N ILE A 33 -2.50 -1.66 -19.39
CA ILE A 33 -1.18 -1.02 -19.57
C ILE A 33 -0.09 -1.59 -18.65
N GLY A 34 -0.42 -2.62 -17.87
CA GLY A 34 0.49 -3.21 -16.88
C GLY A 34 0.54 -2.42 -15.56
N LEU A 35 1.35 -2.93 -14.62
CA LEU A 35 1.57 -2.28 -13.32
C LEU A 35 2.67 -1.24 -13.43
N ARG A 36 2.52 -0.13 -12.70
CA ARG A 36 3.55 0.90 -12.56
C ARG A 36 4.61 0.45 -11.55
N PRO A 37 5.85 0.96 -11.65
CA PRO A 37 6.88 0.66 -10.66
C PRO A 37 6.42 1.02 -9.24
N GLY A 38 6.49 0.06 -8.32
CA GLY A 38 6.02 0.23 -6.94
C GLY A 38 4.60 -0.27 -6.67
N GLU A 39 3.82 -0.59 -7.71
CA GLU A 39 2.45 -1.08 -7.52
C GLU A 39 2.40 -2.56 -7.16
N LYS A 40 1.46 -2.91 -6.29
CA LYS A 40 1.13 -4.29 -5.95
C LYS A 40 -0.12 -4.73 -6.71
N LEU A 41 -0.12 -5.96 -7.21
CA LEU A 41 -1.32 -6.57 -7.81
C LEU A 41 -2.39 -6.90 -6.74
N TYR A 42 -1.94 -7.19 -5.52
CA TYR A 42 -2.79 -7.48 -4.36
C TYR A 42 -2.21 -6.76 -3.14
N GLU A 43 -3.09 -6.10 -2.37
CA GLU A 43 -2.71 -5.58 -1.06
C GLU A 43 -2.76 -6.68 0.01
N GLU A 44 -1.93 -6.54 1.02
CA GLU A 44 -1.95 -7.41 2.20
C GLU A 44 -3.15 -7.06 3.08
N THR A 45 -3.88 -8.06 3.56
CA THR A 45 -5.00 -7.82 4.47
C THR A 45 -4.45 -7.43 5.84
N LEU A 46 -4.96 -6.33 6.40
CA LEU A 46 -4.48 -5.82 7.70
C LEU A 46 -4.82 -6.72 8.89
N HIS A 47 -5.71 -7.71 8.74
CA HIS A 47 -6.06 -8.61 9.85
C HIS A 47 -5.06 -9.73 9.97
N ASN A 48 -4.28 -9.69 11.04
CA ASN A 48 -3.68 -10.89 11.54
C ASN A 48 -4.56 -11.41 12.68
N VAL A 49 -5.46 -12.34 12.37
CA VAL A 49 -6.44 -12.92 13.31
C VAL A 49 -5.75 -13.51 14.55
N GLU A 50 -4.47 -13.87 14.46
CA GLU A 50 -3.68 -14.40 15.57
C GLU A 50 -3.08 -13.31 16.48
N ARG A 51 -2.95 -12.06 16.02
CA ARG A 51 -2.30 -10.96 16.77
C ARG A 51 -3.23 -9.82 17.16
N ASP A 52 -4.32 -9.60 16.44
CA ASP A 52 -5.16 -8.42 16.62
C ASP A 52 -6.24 -8.62 17.70
N LYS A 53 -6.39 -7.63 18.59
CA LYS A 53 -7.43 -7.64 19.62
C LYS A 53 -8.74 -7.07 19.09
N ALA A 54 -9.83 -7.80 19.27
CA ALA A 54 -11.17 -7.31 18.95
C ALA A 54 -11.55 -6.09 19.81
N THR A 55 -12.36 -5.20 19.24
CA THR A 55 -12.97 -4.07 19.96
C THR A 55 -14.46 -4.33 20.20
N LYS A 56 -15.19 -3.34 20.73
CA LYS A 56 -16.66 -3.38 20.85
C LYS A 56 -17.38 -3.34 19.49
N HIS A 57 -16.68 -2.97 18.43
CA HIS A 57 -17.23 -2.91 17.07
C HIS A 57 -16.66 -4.06 16.26
N ASP A 58 -17.54 -4.88 15.68
CA ASP A 58 -17.17 -6.14 15.03
C ASP A 58 -16.19 -5.99 13.86
N LYS A 59 -16.10 -4.80 13.28
CA LYS A 59 -15.20 -4.50 12.16
C LYS A 59 -13.90 -3.81 12.59
N ILE A 60 -13.71 -3.47 13.87
CA ILE A 60 -12.56 -2.70 14.33
C ILE A 60 -11.69 -3.57 15.25
N TYR A 61 -10.39 -3.59 14.96
CA TYR A 61 -9.39 -4.40 15.64
C TYR A 61 -8.19 -3.53 16.03
N ILE A 62 -7.52 -3.88 17.13
CA ILE A 62 -6.32 -3.21 17.64
C ILE A 62 -5.11 -4.13 17.40
N THR A 63 -4.24 -3.72 16.50
CA THR A 63 -2.93 -4.35 16.27
C THR A 63 -1.93 -3.85 17.29
N GLN A 64 -1.07 -4.75 17.78
CA GLN A 64 0.04 -4.37 18.65
C GLN A 64 1.19 -3.81 17.80
N PRO A 65 1.63 -2.55 18.02
CA PRO A 65 2.75 -2.00 17.29
C PRO A 65 4.05 -2.72 17.70
N ASP A 66 4.99 -2.80 16.77
CA ASP A 66 6.36 -3.21 17.08
C ASP A 66 7.06 -2.13 17.92
N ASP A 67 7.92 -2.55 18.84
CA ASP A 67 8.75 -1.65 19.62
C ASP A 67 9.84 -1.02 18.73
N PHE A 68 10.10 0.28 18.93
CA PHE A 68 11.17 1.00 18.25
C PHE A 68 11.86 2.01 19.17
N GLU A 69 13.12 2.36 18.90
CA GLU A 69 13.88 3.33 19.71
C GLU A 69 13.68 4.77 19.16
N PRO A 70 13.07 5.70 19.92
CA PRO A 70 12.71 7.02 19.40
C PRO A 70 13.90 7.89 18.98
N ARG A 71 15.07 7.76 19.62
CA ARG A 71 16.25 8.56 19.26
C ARG A 71 16.88 8.06 17.96
N GLN A 72 16.84 6.76 17.68
CA GLN A 72 17.24 6.15 16.44
C GLN A 72 16.34 6.62 15.32
N LEU A 73 15.01 6.51 15.48
CA LEU A 73 14.04 7.00 14.49
C LEU A 73 14.25 8.47 14.13
N ARG A 74 14.45 9.34 15.13
CA ARG A 74 14.74 10.77 14.89
C ARG A 74 16.05 11.02 14.14
N ARG A 75 17.07 10.19 14.38
CA ARG A 75 18.35 10.27 13.64
C ARG A 75 18.16 9.84 12.19
N ASP A 76 17.44 8.74 11.98
CA ASP A 76 17.20 8.20 10.64
C ASP A 76 16.35 9.16 9.79
N ILE A 77 15.32 9.78 10.38
CA ILE A 77 14.52 10.82 9.69
C ILE A 77 15.40 12.02 9.27
N LYS A 78 16.30 12.49 10.15
CA LYS A 78 17.23 13.58 9.82
C LYS A 78 18.21 13.20 8.71
N GLU A 79 18.59 11.93 8.63
CA GLU A 79 19.44 11.43 7.54
C GLU A 79 18.68 11.40 6.21
N LEU A 80 17.43 10.90 6.21
CA LEU A 80 16.55 10.96 5.04
C LEU A 80 16.34 12.39 4.55
N GLU A 81 16.11 13.35 5.43
CA GLU A 81 15.97 14.77 5.08
C GLU A 81 17.21 15.30 4.36
N LYS A 82 18.41 14.98 4.86
CA LYS A 82 19.66 15.35 4.18
C LYS A 82 19.80 14.70 2.81
N LEU A 83 19.46 13.42 2.67
CA LEU A 83 19.51 12.70 1.40
C LEU A 83 18.51 13.25 0.37
N ALA A 84 17.31 13.62 0.83
CA ALA A 84 16.28 14.25 0.01
C ALA A 84 16.73 15.62 -0.51
N ASN A 85 17.35 16.43 0.34
CA ASN A 85 17.87 17.76 -0.04
C ASN A 85 18.97 17.70 -1.11
N VAL A 86 19.69 16.59 -1.22
CA VAL A 86 20.69 16.36 -2.29
C VAL A 86 20.18 15.46 -3.42
N MET A 87 18.87 15.17 -3.44
CA MET A 87 18.21 14.32 -4.45
C MET A 87 18.85 12.94 -4.66
N ALA A 88 19.40 12.34 -3.59
CA ALA A 88 20.09 11.05 -3.65
C ALA A 88 19.11 9.86 -3.58
N GLY A 89 18.30 9.68 -4.63
CA GLY A 89 17.20 8.70 -4.68
C GLY A 89 17.59 7.26 -4.29
N GLU A 90 18.69 6.73 -4.83
CA GLU A 90 19.16 5.37 -4.51
C GLU A 90 19.47 5.22 -3.02
N ARG A 91 20.16 6.20 -2.44
CA ARG A 91 20.51 6.22 -1.01
C ARG A 91 19.30 6.39 -0.11
N ILE A 92 18.26 7.09 -0.57
CA ILE A 92 16.98 7.17 0.13
C ILE A 92 16.33 5.78 0.19
N VAL A 93 16.32 5.05 -0.92
CA VAL A 93 15.77 3.68 -0.96
C VAL A 93 16.57 2.74 -0.06
N GLU A 94 17.90 2.83 -0.06
CA GLU A 94 18.77 2.09 0.86
C GLU A 94 18.43 2.39 2.32
N LYS A 95 18.34 3.67 2.68
CA LYS A 95 18.00 4.08 4.04
C LYS A 95 16.60 3.62 4.45
N MET A 96 15.64 3.65 3.53
CA MET A 96 14.29 3.12 3.76
C MET A 96 14.28 1.61 4.02
N LYS A 97 15.12 0.83 3.31
CA LYS A 97 15.30 -0.61 3.54
C LYS A 97 15.88 -0.91 4.93
N GLU A 98 16.81 -0.07 5.41
CA GLU A 98 17.36 -0.19 6.76
C GLU A 98 16.31 0.10 7.84
N MET A 99 15.53 1.16 7.65
CA MET A 99 14.53 1.61 8.64
C MET A 99 13.30 0.71 8.69
N VAL A 100 12.91 0.11 7.56
CA VAL A 100 11.68 -0.68 7.43
C VAL A 100 12.07 -2.07 6.92
N PRO A 101 12.35 -3.04 7.82
CA PRO A 101 12.85 -4.36 7.43
C PRO A 101 11.95 -5.12 6.44
N ASN A 102 10.65 -4.84 6.46
CA ASN A 102 9.66 -5.45 5.58
C ASN A 102 9.47 -4.68 4.26
N PHE A 103 10.26 -3.64 4.00
CA PHE A 103 10.20 -2.90 2.75
C PHE A 103 10.68 -3.76 1.59
N LYS A 104 9.75 -4.12 0.71
CA LYS A 104 10.02 -4.82 -0.54
C LYS A 104 10.04 -3.79 -1.66
N GLU A 105 11.21 -3.55 -2.21
CA GLU A 105 11.32 -2.78 -3.43
C GLU A 105 10.64 -3.56 -4.56
N SER A 106 9.59 -2.99 -5.14
CA SER A 106 9.01 -3.52 -6.38
C SER A 106 10.03 -3.30 -7.48
N LYS A 107 10.71 -4.37 -7.90
CA LYS A 107 11.61 -4.30 -9.04
C LYS A 107 10.82 -3.91 -10.29
N ARG A 108 11.48 -3.14 -11.16
CA ARG A 108 11.01 -2.83 -12.52
C ARG A 108 10.87 -4.10 -13.35
#